data_AF-A0A365H6B4-F1
#
_entry.id   AF-A0A365H6B4-F1
#
_cell.length_a   1.000
_cell.length_b   1.000
_cell.length_c   1.000
_cell.angle_alpha   90.00
_cell.angle_beta   90.00
_cell.angle_gamma   90.00
#
_symmetry.space_group_name_H-M   'P 1'
#
loop_
_entity.id
_entity.type
_entity.pdbx_description
1 polymer ?
#
loop_
_entity_poly.entity_id
_entity_poly.type
_entity_poly.pdbx_seq_one_letter_code
_entity_poly.pdbx_strand_id
1 'polypeptide(L)'
;MRRIVVEAVSDTRFSAQPASGQGHLDVYLALLQDSLPVYVGVMSDLLGQAGQATVRGNLTTAAQVTIDFYRSLFPAKLPVLASPAQLIRLRQVMRAGGFGPERGDEAIADYLRREQKLGRVGPDVDPLAVARLLTGGCLGYVYNMTLMGGDDLPSGEEYAAGIAHGLRLD
;
A
#
# COMPACT_ATOMS: atom_id res chain seq x y z
N MET A 1 8.93 -13.28 -12.76
CA MET A 1 8.35 -12.96 -11.44
C MET A 1 6.84 -12.73 -11.43
N ARG A 2 6.20 -12.19 -12.50
CA ARG A 2 4.73 -12.02 -12.59
C ARG A 2 3.88 -13.29 -12.41
N ARG A 3 4.40 -14.47 -12.76
CA ARG A 3 3.63 -15.74 -12.78
C ARG A 3 3.44 -16.36 -11.38
N ILE A 4 4.42 -16.22 -10.50
CA ILE A 4 4.41 -16.85 -9.16
C ILE A 4 3.39 -16.17 -8.24
N VAL A 5 3.19 -14.86 -8.37
CA VAL A 5 2.22 -14.10 -7.56
C VAL A 5 0.78 -14.42 -7.97
N VAL A 6 0.53 -14.72 -9.25
CA VAL A 6 -0.81 -15.05 -9.79
C VAL A 6 -1.19 -16.50 -9.51
N GLU A 7 -0.24 -17.44 -9.56
CA GLU A 7 -0.48 -18.86 -9.25
C GLU A 7 -0.74 -19.09 -7.75
N ALA A 8 -0.04 -18.40 -6.85
CA ALA A 8 -0.25 -18.54 -5.40
C ALA A 8 -1.66 -18.11 -4.93
N VAL A 9 -2.29 -17.20 -5.66
CA VAL A 9 -3.66 -16.71 -5.39
C VAL A 9 -4.73 -17.69 -5.89
N SER A 10 -4.39 -18.59 -6.82
CA SER A 10 -5.36 -19.47 -7.51
C SER A 10 -5.50 -20.86 -6.87
N ASP A 11 -4.44 -21.39 -6.24
CA ASP A 11 -4.42 -22.78 -5.74
C ASP A 11 -5.00 -22.98 -4.33
N THR A 12 -5.32 -21.90 -3.61
CA THR A 12 -5.91 -21.99 -2.28
C THR A 12 -7.43 -21.90 -2.39
N ARG A 13 -8.09 -22.95 -2.90
CA ARG A 13 -9.54 -23.12 -2.66
C ARG A 13 -9.76 -23.29 -1.16
N PHE A 14 -10.06 -22.19 -0.49
CA PHE A 14 -10.46 -22.14 0.90
C PHE A 14 -11.63 -23.10 1.11
N SER A 15 -11.38 -24.21 1.81
CA SER A 15 -12.39 -25.16 2.24
C SER A 15 -13.26 -24.49 3.30
N ALA A 16 -14.39 -23.95 2.87
CA ALA A 16 -15.38 -23.34 3.75
C ALA A 16 -16.32 -24.42 4.29
N GLN A 17 -16.32 -24.59 5.61
CA GLN A 17 -17.41 -25.25 6.32
C GLN A 17 -18.25 -24.14 6.96
N PRO A 18 -19.58 -24.08 6.75
CA PRO A 18 -20.36 -22.90 7.10
C PRO A 18 -20.73 -22.98 8.58
N ALA A 19 -19.98 -22.25 9.40
CA ALA A 19 -20.46 -21.79 10.70
C ALA A 19 -20.90 -20.34 10.51
N SER A 20 -22.18 -20.09 10.79
CA SER A 20 -22.86 -18.78 10.82
C SER A 20 -21.94 -17.54 10.91
N GLY A 21 -21.93 -16.74 9.84
CA GLY A 21 -21.27 -15.43 9.76
C GLY A 21 -19.91 -15.48 9.06
N GLN A 22 -19.83 -14.99 7.82
CA GLN A 22 -18.56 -14.78 7.11
C GLN A 22 -17.58 -14.05 8.02
N GLY A 23 -16.40 -14.63 8.29
CA GLY A 23 -15.42 -13.99 9.17
C GLY A 23 -14.98 -12.67 8.53
N HIS A 24 -14.90 -11.58 9.29
CA HIS A 24 -14.39 -10.30 8.78
C HIS A 24 -13.05 -10.43 8.04
N LEU A 25 -12.23 -11.42 8.45
CA LEU A 25 -11.00 -11.79 7.75
C LEU A 25 -11.26 -12.28 6.31
N ASP A 26 -12.28 -13.10 6.07
CA ASP A 26 -12.59 -13.63 4.73
C ASP A 26 -13.03 -12.49 3.81
N VAL A 27 -13.83 -11.54 4.32
CA VAL A 27 -14.22 -10.34 3.58
C VAL A 27 -13.00 -9.48 3.24
N TYR A 28 -12.14 -9.22 4.23
CA TYR A 28 -10.90 -8.47 4.00
C TYR A 28 -9.98 -9.14 2.97
N LEU A 29 -9.81 -10.47 3.05
CA LEU A 29 -8.97 -11.21 2.12
C LEU A 29 -9.56 -11.22 0.70
N ALA A 30 -10.88 -11.34 0.55
CA ALA A 30 -11.54 -11.26 -0.75
C ALA A 30 -11.34 -9.88 -1.40
N LEU A 31 -11.52 -8.79 -0.64
CA LEU A 31 -11.27 -7.42 -1.13
C LEU A 31 -9.80 -7.20 -1.48
N LEU A 32 -8.88 -7.71 -0.64
CA LEU A 32 -7.46 -7.63 -0.90
C LEU A 32 -7.09 -8.37 -2.18
N GLN A 33 -7.64 -9.56 -2.41
CA GLN A 33 -7.42 -10.35 -3.62
C GLN A 33 -7.87 -9.62 -4.89
N ASP A 34 -8.97 -8.88 -4.82
CA ASP A 34 -9.50 -8.10 -5.94
C ASP A 34 -8.70 -6.81 -6.19
N SER A 35 -8.36 -6.07 -5.12
CA SER A 35 -7.74 -4.75 -5.22
C SER A 35 -6.21 -4.81 -5.43
N LEU A 36 -5.53 -5.81 -4.88
CA LEU A 36 -4.06 -5.86 -4.87
C LEU A 36 -3.44 -5.98 -6.27
N PRO A 37 -3.94 -6.81 -7.22
CA PRO A 37 -3.37 -6.91 -8.56
C PRO A 37 -3.40 -5.57 -9.31
N VAL A 38 -4.48 -4.81 -9.18
CA VAL A 38 -4.64 -3.48 -9.78
C VAL A 38 -3.62 -2.52 -9.20
N TYR A 39 -3.54 -2.45 -7.86
CA TYR A 39 -2.57 -1.60 -7.16
C TYR A 39 -1.13 -1.93 -7.56
N VAL A 40 -0.75 -3.21 -7.54
CA VAL A 40 0.60 -3.66 -7.90
C VAL A 40 0.92 -3.33 -9.36
N GLY A 41 -0.05 -3.49 -10.27
CA GLY A 41 0.11 -3.13 -11.68
C GLY A 41 0.44 -1.65 -11.86
N VAL A 42 -0.41 -0.77 -11.30
CA VAL A 42 -0.25 0.69 -11.40
C VAL A 42 1.07 1.15 -10.76
N MET A 43 1.39 0.65 -9.56
CA MET A 43 2.64 1.00 -8.88
C MET A 43 3.86 0.50 -9.64
N SER A 44 3.82 -0.70 -10.22
CA SER A 44 4.93 -1.24 -11.01
C SER A 44 5.19 -0.40 -12.27
N ASP A 45 4.14 0.05 -12.95
CA ASP A 45 4.26 0.84 -14.17
C ASP A 45 4.80 2.24 -13.85
N LEU A 46 4.26 2.90 -12.82
CA LEU A 46 4.70 4.21 -12.35
C LEU A 46 6.16 4.18 -11.88
N LEU A 47 6.50 3.26 -10.98
CA LEU A 47 7.84 3.15 -10.42
C LEU A 47 8.84 2.57 -11.43
N GLY A 48 8.38 1.96 -12.53
CA GLY A 48 9.21 1.51 -13.65
C GLY A 48 9.87 2.65 -14.42
N GLN A 49 9.31 3.86 -14.35
CA GLN A 49 9.69 5.01 -15.19
C GLN A 49 10.74 5.93 -14.55
N ALA A 50 11.73 5.36 -13.86
CA ALA A 50 12.81 6.14 -13.25
C ALA A 50 13.51 7.06 -14.27
N GLY A 51 13.75 8.31 -13.89
CA GLY A 51 14.29 9.35 -14.78
C GLY A 51 13.24 10.09 -15.61
N GLN A 52 11.97 9.67 -15.58
CA GLN A 52 10.86 10.37 -16.23
C GLN A 52 10.09 11.25 -15.24
N ALA A 53 9.38 12.25 -15.77
CA ALA A 53 8.69 13.29 -14.99
C ALA A 53 9.62 13.91 -13.91
N THR A 54 9.06 14.43 -12.82
CA THR A 54 9.84 14.81 -11.63
C THR A 54 9.70 13.74 -10.57
N VAL A 55 10.73 13.53 -9.74
CA VAL A 55 10.68 12.56 -8.63
C VAL A 55 9.49 12.86 -7.73
N ARG A 56 9.30 14.13 -7.39
CA ARG A 56 8.16 14.59 -6.56
C ARG A 56 6.82 14.29 -7.22
N GLY A 57 6.68 14.53 -8.53
CA GLY A 57 5.45 14.20 -9.27
C GLY A 57 5.12 12.71 -9.22
N ASN A 58 6.11 11.85 -9.44
CA ASN A 58 5.92 10.40 -9.36
C ASN A 58 5.53 9.96 -7.94
N LEU A 59 6.13 10.54 -6.90
CA LEU A 59 5.76 10.25 -5.50
C LEU A 59 4.36 10.76 -5.16
N THR A 60 3.92 11.89 -5.70
CA THR A 60 2.53 12.37 -5.57
C THR A 60 1.56 11.36 -6.15
N THR A 61 1.79 10.89 -7.38
CA THR A 61 0.93 9.87 -8.01
C THR A 61 0.96 8.56 -7.22
N ALA A 62 2.14 8.13 -6.74
CA ALA A 62 2.26 6.93 -5.93
C ALA A 62 1.48 7.04 -4.61
N ALA A 63 1.52 8.21 -3.97
CA ALA A 63 0.75 8.49 -2.75
C ALA A 63 -0.76 8.47 -3.01
N GLN A 64 -1.22 9.08 -4.09
CA GLN A 64 -2.64 9.08 -4.46
C GLN A 64 -3.16 7.64 -4.69
N VAL A 65 -2.44 6.85 -5.49
CA VAL A 65 -2.76 5.44 -5.75
C VAL A 65 -2.77 4.62 -4.46
N THR A 66 -1.83 4.90 -3.54
CA THR A 66 -1.75 4.23 -2.23
C THR A 66 -2.88 4.64 -1.29
N ILE A 67 -3.27 5.91 -1.28
CA ILE A 67 -4.45 6.40 -0.56
C ILE A 67 -5.68 5.67 -1.06
N ASP A 68 -5.95 5.67 -2.36
CA ASP A 68 -7.15 5.05 -2.94
C ASP A 68 -7.22 3.55 -2.63
N PHE A 69 -6.09 2.84 -2.73
CA PHE A 69 -5.98 1.45 -2.33
C PHE A 69 -6.30 1.22 -0.85
N TYR A 70 -5.79 2.05 0.05
CA TYR A 70 -6.13 1.93 1.46
C TYR A 70 -7.57 2.33 1.76
N ARG A 71 -8.14 3.33 1.08
CA ARG A 71 -9.55 3.72 1.27
C ARG A 71 -10.50 2.55 0.99
N SER A 72 -10.24 1.74 -0.03
CA SER A 72 -11.09 0.60 -0.38
C SER A 72 -10.95 -0.58 0.59
N LEU A 73 -9.78 -0.75 1.22
CA LEU A 73 -9.47 -1.93 2.04
C LEU A 73 -9.59 -1.71 3.55
N PHE A 74 -9.29 -0.50 4.01
CA PHE A 74 -9.07 -0.22 5.43
C PHE A 74 -10.32 -0.47 6.30
N PRO A 75 -11.55 -0.09 5.89
CA PRO A 75 -12.75 -0.36 6.68
C PRO A 75 -12.98 -1.86 6.96
N ALA A 76 -12.76 -2.72 5.96
CA ALA A 76 -12.88 -4.18 6.12
C ALA A 76 -11.77 -4.79 7.00
N LYS A 77 -10.62 -4.12 7.09
CA LYS A 77 -9.50 -4.54 7.94
C LYS A 77 -9.74 -4.24 9.42
N LEU A 78 -10.51 -3.19 9.76
CA LEU A 78 -10.70 -2.75 11.15
C LEU A 78 -11.23 -3.84 12.10
N PRO A 79 -12.32 -4.58 11.77
CA PRO A 79 -12.83 -5.63 12.66
C PRO A 79 -11.84 -6.78 12.85
N VAL A 80 -11.00 -7.05 11.84
CA VAL A 80 -9.92 -8.06 11.92
C VAL A 80 -8.85 -7.63 12.91
N LEU A 81 -8.48 -6.34 12.91
CA LEU A 81 -7.50 -5.78 13.86
C LEU A 81 -8.06 -5.75 15.30
N ALA A 82 -9.37 -5.55 15.46
CA ALA A 82 -10.04 -5.51 16.76
C ALA A 82 -10.21 -6.90 17.41
N SER A 83 -10.05 -7.99 16.66
CA SER A 83 -10.17 -9.36 17.16
C SER A 83 -8.80 -10.03 17.27
N PRO A 84 -8.31 -10.37 18.48
CA PRO A 84 -7.00 -11.03 18.64
C PRO A 84 -6.87 -12.32 17.84
N ALA A 85 -7.92 -13.16 17.80
CA ALA A 85 -7.92 -14.41 17.06
C ALA A 85 -7.83 -14.17 15.54
N GLN A 86 -8.59 -13.21 15.00
CA GLN A 86 -8.54 -12.89 13.57
C GLN A 86 -7.22 -12.20 13.19
N LEU A 87 -6.66 -11.37 14.06
CA LEU A 87 -5.35 -10.74 13.86
C LEU A 87 -4.22 -11.77 13.80
N ILE A 88 -4.23 -12.79 14.67
CA ILE A 88 -3.26 -13.90 14.61
C ILE A 88 -3.37 -14.61 13.26
N ARG A 89 -4.59 -14.93 12.82
CA ARG A 89 -4.82 -15.61 11.54
C ARG A 89 -4.41 -14.75 10.35
N LEU A 90 -4.70 -13.45 10.37
CA LEU A 90 -4.23 -12.49 9.37
C LEU A 90 -2.70 -12.53 9.26
N ARG A 91 -1.97 -12.48 10.39
CA ARG A 91 -0.50 -12.56 10.38
C ARG A 91 0.02 -13.83 9.75
N GLN A 92 -0.63 -14.97 10.01
CA GLN A 92 -0.25 -16.26 9.42
C GLN A 92 -0.42 -16.25 7.90
N VAL A 93 -1.58 -15.79 7.41
CA VAL A 93 -1.87 -15.68 5.96
C VAL A 93 -0.89 -14.73 5.27
N MET A 94 -0.70 -13.54 5.85
CA MET A 94 0.23 -12.52 5.32
C MET A 94 1.65 -13.07 5.22
N ARG A 95 2.19 -13.67 6.28
CA ARG A 95 3.53 -14.29 6.28
C ARG A 95 3.66 -15.42 5.26
N ALA A 96 2.68 -16.30 5.17
CA ALA A 96 2.70 -17.43 4.24
C ALA A 96 2.72 -16.98 2.76
N GLY A 97 1.99 -15.91 2.43
CA GLY A 97 2.03 -15.31 1.08
C GLY A 97 3.22 -14.37 0.85
N GLY A 98 4.04 -14.12 1.88
CA GLY A 98 5.06 -13.06 1.88
C GLY A 98 4.46 -11.66 1.73
N PHE A 99 3.17 -11.48 1.96
CA PHE A 99 2.53 -10.18 1.93
C PHE A 99 2.86 -9.47 3.24
N GLY A 100 3.57 -8.35 3.15
CA GLY A 100 3.88 -7.52 4.31
C GLY A 100 4.10 -6.08 3.90
N PRO A 101 3.89 -5.12 4.82
CA PRO A 101 4.06 -3.70 4.54
C PRO A 101 5.46 -3.37 3.99
N GLU A 102 6.47 -4.17 4.34
CA GLU A 102 7.84 -4.06 3.83
C GLU A 102 7.91 -4.11 2.29
N ARG A 103 7.06 -4.90 1.62
CA ARG A 103 7.12 -5.04 0.15
C ARG A 103 6.67 -3.79 -0.59
N GLY A 104 5.68 -3.08 -0.04
CA GLY A 104 5.22 -1.81 -0.63
C GLY A 104 6.29 -0.74 -0.50
N ASP A 105 6.87 -0.61 0.69
CA ASP A 105 7.93 0.35 0.97
C ASP A 105 9.20 0.06 0.14
N GLU A 106 9.55 -1.22 -0.02
CA GLU A 106 10.71 -1.64 -0.84
C GLU A 106 10.58 -1.23 -2.30
N ALA A 107 9.39 -1.33 -2.90
CA ALA A 107 9.18 -0.93 -4.29
C ALA A 107 9.44 0.57 -4.50
N ILE A 108 8.94 1.42 -3.59
CA ILE A 108 9.18 2.87 -3.62
C ILE A 108 10.65 3.18 -3.33
N ALA A 109 11.27 2.47 -2.38
CA ALA A 109 12.68 2.62 -2.07
C ALA A 109 13.57 2.25 -3.28
N ASP A 110 13.23 1.19 -4.02
CA ASP A 110 13.95 0.78 -5.24
C ASP A 110 13.81 1.79 -6.38
N TYR A 111 12.67 2.46 -6.48
CA TYR A 111 12.50 3.61 -7.36
C TYR A 111 13.45 4.75 -6.98
N LEU A 112 13.44 5.15 -5.71
CA LEU A 112 14.29 6.23 -5.20
C LEU A 112 15.79 5.92 -5.34
N ARG A 113 16.21 4.67 -5.12
CA ARG A 113 17.60 4.22 -5.37
C ARG A 113 18.00 4.37 -6.84
N ARG A 114 17.08 4.14 -7.77
CA ARG A 114 17.33 4.35 -9.21
C ARG A 114 17.43 5.84 -9.54
N GLU A 115 16.56 6.68 -8.96
CA GLU A 115 16.63 8.13 -9.11
C GLU A 115 17.92 8.73 -8.49
N GLN A 116 18.41 8.18 -7.37
CA GLN A 116 19.72 8.52 -6.78
C GLN A 116 20.87 8.23 -7.75
N LYS A 117 20.87 7.06 -8.40
CA LYS A 117 21.87 6.71 -9.41
C LYS A 117 21.86 7.67 -10.61
N LEU A 118 20.73 8.30 -10.89
CA LEU A 118 20.58 9.33 -11.92
C LEU A 118 20.92 10.74 -11.42
N GLY A 119 21.29 10.91 -10.15
CA GLY A 119 21.59 12.21 -9.54
C GLY A 119 20.34 13.08 -9.31
N ARG A 120 19.15 12.50 -9.38
CA ARG A 120 17.86 13.20 -9.22
C ARG A 120 17.33 13.18 -7.79
N VAL A 121 17.93 12.37 -6.93
CA VAL A 121 17.74 12.33 -5.48
C VAL A 121 19.12 12.42 -4.83
N GLY A 122 19.24 13.18 -3.75
CA GLY A 122 20.48 13.40 -3.01
C GLY A 122 21.13 12.08 -2.53
N PRO A 123 22.46 11.97 -2.53
CA PRO A 123 23.16 10.74 -2.17
C PRO A 123 23.00 10.37 -0.68
N ASP A 124 22.71 11.35 0.18
CA ASP A 124 22.53 11.16 1.62
C ASP A 124 21.07 10.84 2.02
N VAL A 125 20.14 10.88 1.07
CA VAL A 125 18.73 10.51 1.30
C VAL A 125 18.66 9.01 1.57
N ASP A 126 17.97 8.60 2.64
CA ASP A 126 17.61 7.19 2.86
C ASP A 126 16.31 6.85 2.10
N PRO A 127 16.38 6.06 1.01
CA PRO A 127 15.22 5.76 0.18
C PRO A 127 14.11 5.02 0.93
N LEU A 128 14.48 4.14 1.88
CA LEU A 128 13.51 3.34 2.62
C LEU A 128 12.81 4.18 3.70
N ALA A 129 13.55 5.11 4.32
CA ALA A 129 12.94 6.07 5.25
C ALA A 129 11.92 6.96 4.54
N VAL A 130 12.24 7.47 3.35
CA VAL A 130 11.32 8.27 2.53
C VAL A 130 10.09 7.46 2.13
N ALA A 131 10.27 6.22 1.68
CA ALA A 131 9.15 5.33 1.35
C ALA A 131 8.20 5.12 2.55
N ARG A 132 8.74 4.80 3.73
CA ARG A 132 7.97 4.62 4.96
C ARG A 132 7.22 5.88 5.39
N LEU A 133 7.85 7.06 5.24
CA LEU A 133 7.20 8.34 5.53
C LEU A 133 6.02 8.59 4.58
N LEU A 134 6.19 8.31 3.28
CA LEU A 134 5.13 8.45 2.29
C LEU A 134 3.96 7.50 2.60
N THR A 135 4.22 6.20 2.72
CA THR A 135 3.21 5.17 3.01
C THR A 135 2.51 5.42 4.34
N GLY A 136 3.29 5.77 5.38
CA GLY A 136 2.77 6.10 6.71
C GLY A 136 1.86 7.33 6.69
N GLY A 137 2.23 8.37 5.94
CA GLY A 137 1.38 9.54 5.73
C GLY A 137 0.06 9.20 5.03
N CYS A 138 0.11 8.38 3.97
CA CYS A 138 -1.07 7.91 3.26
C CYS A 138 -2.01 7.10 4.17
N LEU A 139 -1.47 6.18 4.97
CA LEU A 139 -2.24 5.40 5.93
C LEU A 139 -2.85 6.28 7.02
N GLY A 140 -2.11 7.27 7.53
CA GLY A 140 -2.59 8.23 8.51
C GLY A 140 -3.77 9.06 7.99
N TYR A 141 -3.74 9.47 6.72
CA TYR A 141 -4.89 10.13 6.09
C TYR A 141 -6.13 9.25 6.03
N VAL A 142 -5.97 8.02 5.54
CA VAL A 142 -7.10 7.07 5.44
C VAL A 142 -7.66 6.73 6.81
N TYR A 143 -6.80 6.59 7.83
CA TYR A 143 -7.22 6.40 9.20
C TYR A 143 -8.07 7.56 9.71
N ASN A 144 -7.58 8.80 9.60
CA ASN A 144 -8.31 9.98 10.07
C ASN A 144 -9.63 10.15 9.32
N MET A 145 -9.64 9.94 8.01
CA MET A 145 -10.84 10.02 7.19
C MET A 145 -11.86 8.94 7.55
N THR A 146 -11.42 7.72 7.86
CA THR A 146 -12.30 6.65 8.34
C THR A 146 -12.85 6.94 9.74
N LEU A 147 -12.05 7.56 10.60
CA LEU A 147 -12.40 7.87 11.99
C LEU A 147 -13.37 9.06 12.10
N MET A 148 -13.08 10.15 11.39
CA MET A 148 -13.74 11.46 11.56
C MET A 148 -14.69 11.82 10.42
N GLY A 149 -14.70 11.05 9.32
CA GLY A 149 -15.31 11.47 8.07
C GLY A 149 -14.35 12.31 7.21
N GLY A 150 -14.78 12.64 5.99
CA GLY A 150 -13.96 13.33 4.99
C GLY A 150 -14.22 14.82 4.85
N ASP A 151 -15.22 15.38 5.55
CA ASP A 151 -15.75 16.72 5.26
C ASP A 151 -14.75 17.84 5.58
N ASP A 152 -13.92 17.67 6.61
CA ASP A 152 -12.90 18.65 7.05
C ASP A 152 -11.49 18.30 6.59
N LEU A 153 -11.32 17.22 5.82
CA LEU A 153 -10.01 16.80 5.32
C LEU A 153 -9.78 17.33 3.89
N PRO A 154 -8.54 17.70 3.55
CA PRO A 154 -8.19 17.98 2.16
C PRO A 154 -8.49 16.76 1.29
N SER A 155 -8.68 16.97 -0.01
CA SER A 155 -8.85 15.86 -0.94
C SER A 155 -7.63 14.93 -0.92
N GLY A 156 -7.83 13.67 -1.36
CA GLY A 156 -6.72 12.71 -1.43
C GLY A 156 -5.57 13.18 -2.33
N GLU A 157 -5.89 13.94 -3.39
CA GLU A 157 -4.92 14.55 -4.30
C GLU A 157 -4.12 15.66 -3.60
N GLU A 158 -4.79 16.60 -2.94
CA GLU A 158 -4.14 17.69 -2.19
C GLU A 158 -3.25 17.13 -1.06
N TYR A 159 -3.74 16.12 -0.34
CA TYR A 159 -2.98 15.50 0.74
C TYR A 159 -1.76 14.73 0.20
N ALA A 160 -1.91 13.99 -0.90
CA ALA A 160 -0.80 13.31 -1.57
C ALA A 160 0.29 14.29 -2.02
N ALA A 161 -0.11 15.40 -2.64
CA ALA A 161 0.81 16.46 -3.05
C ALA A 161 1.51 17.09 -1.84
N GLY A 162 0.79 17.33 -0.75
CA GLY A 162 1.32 17.86 0.50
C GLY A 162 2.40 16.97 1.12
N ILE A 163 2.14 15.66 1.27
CA ILE A 163 3.14 14.73 1.82
C ILE A 163 4.33 14.65 0.87
N ALA A 164 4.10 14.46 -0.43
CA ALA A 164 5.17 14.34 -1.40
C ALA A 164 6.05 15.59 -1.40
N HIS A 165 5.48 16.79 -1.20
CA HIS A 165 6.21 18.05 -1.05
C HIS A 165 7.05 18.12 0.24
N GLY A 166 6.53 17.61 1.36
CA GLY A 166 7.24 17.60 2.65
C GLY A 166 8.46 16.67 2.69
N LEU A 167 8.61 15.75 1.74
CA LEU A 167 9.78 14.88 1.64
C LEU A 167 11.02 15.65 1.17
N ARG A 168 12.12 15.46 1.90
CA ARG A 168 13.46 15.90 1.51
C ARG A 168 14.06 14.90 0.54
N LEU A 169 14.40 15.38 -0.66
CA LEU A 169 14.89 14.55 -1.76
C LEU A 169 16.25 15.04 -2.29
N ASP A 170 16.76 16.13 -1.74
CA ASP A 170 18.02 16.81 -2.05
C ASP A 170 19.08 16.58 -0.97
#